data_AF-A0A0U2VRR3-F1
#
_entry.id   AF-A0A0U2VRR3-F1
#
_cell.length_a   1.000
_cell.length_b   1.000
_cell.length_c   1.000
_cell.angle_alpha   90.00
_cell.angle_beta   90.00
_cell.angle_gamma   90.00
#
_symmetry.space_group_name_H-M   'P 1'
#
loop_
_entity.id
_entity.type
_entity.pdbx_description
1 polymer ?
#
loop_
_entity_poly.entity_id
_entity_poly.type
_entity_poly.pdbx_seq_one_letter_code
_entity_poly.pdbx_strand_id
1 'polypeptide(L)' 'MKIIAVDNFGRESVADKLIAENVSEYWGKYIVELMNDKQHDDSLHYFKLVSDDYRLWRGMEELV' A
#
# COMPACT_ATOMS: atom_id res chain seq x y z
N MET A 1 3.19 12.29 2.30
CA MET A 1 2.42 11.05 2.26
C MET A 1 3.23 9.96 1.56
N LYS A 2 2.91 8.68 1.84
CA LYS A 2 3.45 7.51 1.14
C LYS A 2 2.34 6.75 0.43
N ILE A 3 2.64 6.19 -0.73
CA ILE A 3 1.79 5.21 -1.43
C ILE A 3 2.38 3.84 -1.17
N ILE A 4 1.56 2.91 -0.69
CA ILE A 4 1.95 1.54 -0.40
C ILE A 4 1.05 0.56 -1.15
N ALA A 5 1.58 -0.62 -1.47
CA ALA A 5 0.80 -1.77 -1.92
C ALA A 5 0.64 -2.76 -0.76
N VAL A 6 -0.59 -3.16 -0.50
CA VAL A 6 -0.99 -4.07 0.58
C VAL A 6 -1.56 -5.35 -0.02
N ASP A 7 -1.37 -6.48 0.66
CA ASP A 7 -1.94 -7.76 0.24
C ASP A 7 -3.48 -7.71 0.17
N ASN A 8 -4.06 -8.02 -0.98
CA ASN A 8 -5.51 -7.99 -1.17
C ASN A 8 -6.22 -9.19 -0.52
N PHE A 9 -5.49 -10.26 -0.22
CA PHE A 9 -6.01 -11.46 0.42
C PHE A 9 -5.89 -11.44 1.95
N GLY A 10 -5.39 -10.35 2.54
CA GLY A 10 -5.30 -10.19 3.99
C GLY A 10 -4.34 -11.16 4.68
N ARG A 11 -3.33 -11.68 3.98
CA ARG A 11 -2.35 -12.62 4.55
C ARG A 11 -1.34 -11.88 5.41
N GLU A 12 -1.30 -12.22 6.70
CA GLU A 12 -0.38 -11.60 7.67
C GLU A 12 1.10 -11.78 7.30
N SER A 13 1.44 -12.84 6.57
CA SER A 13 2.82 -13.13 6.15
C SER A 13 3.34 -12.22 5.04
N VAL A 14 2.48 -11.44 4.39
CA VAL A 14 2.86 -10.60 3.25
C VAL A 14 3.16 -9.19 3.72
N ALA A 15 4.39 -8.74 3.48
CA ALA A 15 4.83 -7.38 3.79
C ALA A 15 4.22 -6.33 2.86
N ASP A 16 4.01 -5.12 3.38
CA ASP A 16 3.70 -3.95 2.57
C ASP A 16 4.87 -3.61 1.64
N LYS A 17 4.56 -3.09 0.45
CA LYS A 17 5.57 -2.56 -0.47
C LYS A 17 5.44 -1.06 -0.60
N LEU A 18 6.53 -0.33 -0.39
CA LEU A 18 6.59 1.10 -0.68
C LEU A 18 6.58 1.31 -2.20
N ILE A 19 5.64 2.12 -2.69
CA ILE A 19 5.54 2.48 -4.11
C ILE A 19 6.13 3.86 -4.36
N ALA A 20 5.76 4.83 -3.51
CA ALA A 20 6.26 6.19 -3.57
C ALA A 20 6.22 6.83 -2.16
N GLU A 21 7.13 7.76 -1.91
CA GLU A 21 7.17 8.56 -0.69
C GLU A 21 7.32 10.05 -1.02
N ASN A 22 7.09 10.90 0.00
CA ASN A 22 7.12 12.36 -0.15
C ASN A 22 6.14 12.88 -1.22
N VAL A 23 4.99 12.22 -1.34
CA VAL A 23 3.93 12.60 -2.26
C VAL A 23 3.01 13.60 -1.56
N SER A 24 2.53 14.61 -2.29
CA SER A 24 1.49 15.50 -1.77
C SER A 24 0.20 14.71 -1.52
N GLU A 25 -0.60 15.12 -0.55
CA GLU A 25 -1.85 14.42 -0.24
C GLU A 25 -2.83 14.42 -1.42
N TYR A 26 -2.97 15.57 -2.09
CA TYR A 26 -3.86 15.71 -3.25
C TYR A 26 -3.46 14.77 -4.39
N TRP A 27 -2.19 14.79 -4.81
CA TRP A 27 -1.72 13.93 -5.90
C TRP A 27 -1.67 12.47 -5.49
N GLY A 28 -1.32 12.19 -4.24
CA GLY A 28 -1.31 10.83 -3.69
C GLY A 28 -2.67 10.17 -3.75
N LYS A 29 -3.75 10.89 -3.39
CA LYS A 29 -5.13 10.38 -3.48
C LYS A 29 -5.50 10.07 -4.92
N TYR A 30 -5.24 11.01 -5.83
CA TYR A 30 -5.52 10.84 -7.26
C TYR A 30 -4.79 9.64 -7.87
N ILE A 31 -3.50 9.45 -7.53
CA ILE A 31 -2.71 8.32 -8.01
C ILE A 31 -3.28 7.00 -7.47
N VAL A 32 -3.59 6.92 -6.17
CA VAL A 32 -4.15 5.71 -5.56
C VAL A 32 -5.50 5.33 -6.18
N GLU A 33 -6.37 6.31 -6.44
CA GLU A 33 -7.64 6.09 -7.13
C GLU A 33 -7.42 5.49 -8.52
N LEU A 34 -6.55 6.10 -9.34
CA LEU A 34 -6.20 5.59 -10.67
C LEU A 34 -5.59 4.18 -10.65
N MET A 35 -4.76 3.88 -9.65
CA MET A 35 -4.12 2.57 -9.54
C MET A 35 -5.12 1.48 -9.13
N ASN A 36 -6.05 1.80 -8.23
CA ASN A 36 -7.08 0.89 -7.76
C ASN A 36 -8.22 0.69 -8.77
N ASP A 37 -8.54 1.69 -9.61
CA ASP A 37 -9.51 1.57 -10.70
C ASP A 37 -9.13 0.46 -11.71
N LYS A 38 -7.83 0.17 -11.83
CA LYS A 38 -7.29 -0.92 -12.65
C LYS A 38 -7.16 -2.27 -11.92
N GLN A 39 -7.54 -2.35 -10.63
CA GLN A 39 -7.50 -3.60 -9.87
C GLN A 39 -8.84 -4.33 -9.92
N HIS A 40 -8.79 -5.64 -9.65
CA HIS A 40 -9.94 -6.53 -9.57
C HIS A 40 -9.81 -7.39 -8.31
N ASP A 41 -10.84 -8.18 -7.99
CA ASP A 41 -10.85 -9.01 -6.77
C ASP A 41 -9.69 -10.02 -6.74
N ASP A 42 -9.23 -10.49 -7.91
CA ASP A 42 -8.10 -11.42 -8.04
C ASP A 42 -6.73 -10.73 -8.04
N SER A 43 -6.68 -9.40 -7.95
CA SER A 43 -5.43 -8.66 -7.87
C SER A 43 -4.66 -9.03 -6.60
N LEU A 44 -3.35 -9.26 -6.74
CA LEU A 44 -2.50 -9.60 -5.59
C LEU A 44 -2.44 -8.49 -4.55
N HIS A 45 -2.54 -7.24 -4.99
CA HIS A 45 -2.35 -6.07 -4.16
C HIS A 45 -3.40 -5.00 -4.45
N TYR A 46 -3.69 -4.20 -3.43
CA TYR A 46 -4.37 -2.92 -3.57
C TYR A 46 -3.51 -1.81 -2.99
N PHE A 47 -3.77 -0.57 -3.42
CA PHE A 47 -2.93 0.57 -3.07
C PHE A 47 -3.58 1.45 -2.02
N LYS A 48 -2.78 1.95 -1.08
CA LYS A 48 -3.20 2.90 -0.04
C LYS A 48 -2.31 4.13 -0.03
N LEU A 49 -2.90 5.27 0.29
CA LEU A 49 -2.17 6.46 0.71
C LEU A 49 -2.11 6.47 2.24
N VAL A 50 -0.90 6.55 2.80
CA VAL A 50 -0.65 6.57 4.24
C VAL A 50 0.22 7.76 4.61
N SER A 51 0.22 8.12 5.90
CA SER A 51 1.03 9.21 6.43
C SER A 51 2.54 8.90 6.32
N ASP A 52 3.38 9.95 6.37
CA ASP A 52 4.83 9.78 6.24
C ASP A 52 5.47 9.04 7.42
N ASP A 53 4.85 9.07 8.59
CA ASP A 53 5.26 8.32 9.78
C ASP A 53 4.78 6.87 9.79
N TYR A 54 3.95 6.46 8.82
CA TYR A 54 3.53 5.07 8.68
C TYR A 54 4.75 4.15 8.52
N ARG A 55 4.82 3.16 9.41
CA ARG A 55 5.80 2.08 9.37
C ARG A 55 5.21 0.95 8.54
N LEU A 56 5.90 0.59 7.46
CA LEU A 56 5.51 -0.53 6.60
C LEU A 56 5.46 -1.82 7.41
N TRP A 57 4.37 -2.56 7.29
CA TRP A 57 4.27 -3.91 7.83
C TRP A 57 5.30 -4.81 7.15
N ARG A 58 6.15 -5.48 7.92
CA ARG A 58 7.22 -6.35 7.39
C ARG A 58 6.81 -7.82 7.24
N GLY A 59 5.53 -8.15 7.38
CA GLY A 59 5.08 -9.54 7.29
C GLY A 59 5.54 -10.37 8.48
N MET A 60 5.85 -11.64 8.23
CA MET A 60 6.34 -12.57 9.25
C MET A 60 7.60 -12.10 9.99
N GLU A 61 8.40 -11.18 9.43
CA GLU A 61 9.58 -10.63 10.12
C GLU A 61 9.23 -9.91 11.45
N GLU A 62 7.99 -9.44 11.63
CA GLU A 62 7.56 -8.81 12.88
C GLU A 62 7.11 -9.81 13.95
N LEU A 63 6.92 -11.08 13.60
CA LEU A 63 6.39 -12.13 14.47
C LEU A 63 7.47 -13.07 15.02
N VAL A 64 8.75 -12.79 14.74
CA VAL A 64 9.91 -13.62 15.12
C VAL A 64 10.85 -12.85 16.04
#